data_AF-A0A227J8D4-F1
#
_entry.id   AF-A0A227J8D4-F1
#
_cell.length_a   1.000
_cell.length_b   1.000
_cell.length_c   1.000
_cell.angle_alpha   90.00
_cell.angle_beta   90.00
_cell.angle_gamma   90.00
#
_symmetry.space_group_name_H-M   'P 1'
#
loop_
_entity.id
_entity.type
_entity.pdbx_description
1 polymer ?
#
loop_
_entity_poly.entity_id
_entity_poly.type
_entity_poly.pdbx_seq_one_letter_code
_entity_poly.pdbx_strand_id
1 'polypeptide(L)'
;PPHGQDKDYAGYPTFEDQQAYDYVETAFKNEWQVLTHANGDAAIEQFINAVTKANEKLGKQDRRPVLIHGQTMRQDQVDRLAAQGIFPSLFPMHTFYWGDWHVDSVLGHPRADFISPTQAVRKAGLKFSTHHDAPVALPSSFRVLDAT
;
A
#
# COMPACT_ATOMS: atom_id res chain seq x y z
N PRO A 1 9.66 7.10 16.00
CA PRO A 1 8.65 8.10 15.57
C PRO A 1 9.39 9.24 14.87
N PRO A 2 8.76 9.94 13.91
CA PRO A 2 9.39 11.07 13.24
C PRO A 2 9.95 12.10 14.24
N HIS A 3 11.07 12.73 13.88
CA HIS A 3 11.70 13.75 14.74
C HIS A 3 10.68 14.84 15.15
N GLY A 4 10.57 15.08 16.46
CA GLY A 4 9.63 16.06 17.02
C GLY A 4 8.21 15.55 17.25
N GLN A 5 7.93 14.26 17.04
CA GLN A 5 6.66 13.62 17.37
C GLN A 5 6.75 12.77 18.64
N ASP A 6 5.60 12.59 19.29
CA ASP A 6 5.47 11.72 20.46
C ASP A 6 5.67 10.23 20.12
N LYS A 7 5.94 9.42 21.15
CA LYS A 7 6.22 7.98 20.98
C LYS A 7 5.03 7.19 20.44
N ASP A 8 3.82 7.67 20.67
CA ASP A 8 2.54 7.11 20.24
C ASP A 8 2.04 7.69 18.91
N TYR A 9 2.83 8.56 18.24
CA TYR A 9 2.46 9.09 16.93
C TYR A 9 2.32 7.98 15.89
N ALA A 10 1.12 7.88 15.31
CA ALA A 10 0.75 6.85 14.35
C ALA A 10 0.38 7.41 12.96
N GLY A 11 0.73 8.67 12.68
CA GLY A 11 0.26 9.37 11.49
C GLY A 11 -1.17 9.90 11.65
N TYR A 12 -1.81 10.23 10.53
CA TYR A 12 -3.19 10.69 10.48
C TYR A 12 -3.90 10.16 9.24
N PRO A 13 -5.17 9.73 9.34
CA PRO A 13 -5.93 9.29 8.18
C PRO A 13 -6.38 10.49 7.33
N THR A 14 -6.48 10.29 6.02
CA THR A 14 -7.12 11.27 5.12
C THR A 14 -8.64 11.16 5.16
N PHE A 15 -9.16 9.96 5.37
CA PHE A 15 -10.59 9.66 5.41
C PHE A 15 -10.92 8.82 6.63
N GLU A 16 -12.12 8.99 7.17
CA GLU A 16 -12.69 8.03 8.10
C GLU A 16 -13.01 6.71 7.39
N ASP A 17 -13.09 5.60 8.15
CA ASP A 17 -13.33 4.27 7.59
C ASP A 17 -14.63 4.19 6.77
N GLN A 18 -15.69 4.82 7.25
CA GLN A 18 -16.98 4.84 6.55
C GLN A 18 -16.86 5.61 5.23
N GLN A 19 -16.15 6.74 5.22
CA GLN A 19 -15.95 7.54 4.01
C GLN A 19 -15.08 6.79 2.98
N ALA A 20 -14.01 6.13 3.41
CA ALA A 20 -13.19 5.30 2.54
C ALA A 20 -14.02 4.17 1.90
N TYR A 21 -14.85 3.50 2.69
CA TYR A 21 -15.78 2.49 2.21
C TYR A 21 -16.81 3.07 1.22
N ASP A 22 -17.40 4.23 1.51
CA ASP A 22 -18.42 4.84 0.63
C ASP A 22 -17.86 5.19 -0.75
N TYR A 23 -16.59 5.63 -0.83
CA TYR A 23 -15.91 5.83 -2.11
C TYR A 23 -15.70 4.52 -2.87
N VAL A 24 -15.23 3.46 -2.19
CA VAL A 24 -15.02 2.15 -2.83
C VAL A 24 -16.36 1.56 -3.28
N GLU A 25 -17.41 1.63 -2.45
CA GLU A 25 -18.75 1.17 -2.81
C GLU A 25 -19.27 1.93 -4.03
N THR A 26 -19.10 3.25 -4.06
CA THR A 26 -19.53 4.10 -5.19
C THR A 26 -18.82 3.67 -6.47
N ALA A 27 -17.49 3.49 -6.43
CA ALA A 27 -16.75 3.03 -7.59
C ALA A 27 -17.17 1.62 -8.04
N PHE A 28 -17.34 0.69 -7.11
CA PHE A 28 -17.70 -0.69 -7.42
C PHE A 28 -19.10 -0.82 -8.01
N LYS A 29 -20.09 -0.03 -7.54
CA LYS A 29 -21.43 0.03 -8.14
C LYS A 29 -21.43 0.50 -9.60
N ASN A 30 -20.44 1.32 -9.96
CA ASN A 30 -20.30 1.89 -11.30
C ASN A 30 -19.26 1.12 -12.15
N GLU A 31 -18.75 -0.01 -11.65
CA GLU A 31 -17.70 -0.81 -12.30
C GLU A 31 -16.43 0.00 -12.63
N TRP A 32 -16.11 0.98 -11.79
CA TRP A 32 -14.89 1.78 -11.89
C TRP A 32 -13.73 1.14 -11.13
N GLN A 33 -12.55 1.18 -11.76
CA GLN A 33 -11.32 0.78 -11.09
C GLN A 33 -10.93 1.84 -10.04
N VAL A 34 -10.56 1.37 -8.84
CA VAL A 34 -10.06 2.22 -7.76
C VAL A 34 -8.55 2.05 -7.64
N LEU A 35 -7.82 3.16 -7.65
CA LEU A 35 -6.39 3.22 -7.33
C LEU A 35 -6.24 4.01 -6.03
N THR A 36 -5.76 3.38 -4.97
CA THR A 36 -5.68 4.00 -3.63
C THR A 36 -4.24 4.10 -3.16
N HIS A 37 -3.78 5.32 -2.91
CA HIS A 37 -2.53 5.58 -2.19
C HIS A 37 -2.66 5.14 -0.74
N ALA A 38 -1.84 4.18 -0.30
CA ALA A 38 -1.70 3.87 1.11
C ALA A 38 -0.28 3.37 1.44
N ASN A 39 0.40 4.12 2.31
CA ASN A 39 1.74 3.79 2.78
C ASN A 39 1.74 3.13 4.16
N GLY A 40 1.02 3.72 5.12
CA GLY A 40 0.91 3.23 6.49
C GLY A 40 0.11 1.93 6.58
N ASP A 41 0.51 1.02 7.45
CA ASP A 41 -0.13 -0.29 7.59
C ASP A 41 -1.59 -0.16 8.06
N ALA A 42 -1.93 0.83 8.87
CA ALA A 42 -3.32 1.16 9.20
C ALA A 42 -4.13 1.71 8.00
N ALA A 43 -3.51 2.47 7.10
CA ALA A 43 -4.18 2.95 5.88
C ALA A 43 -4.39 1.82 4.86
N ILE A 44 -3.41 0.91 4.75
CA ILE A 44 -3.53 -0.30 3.93
C ILE A 44 -4.66 -1.19 4.48
N GLU A 45 -4.75 -1.32 5.80
CA GLU A 45 -5.84 -2.02 6.49
C GLU A 45 -7.21 -1.42 6.15
N GLN A 46 -7.34 -0.10 6.25
CA GLN A 46 -8.57 0.62 5.90
C GLN A 46 -8.99 0.33 4.44
N PHE A 47 -8.05 0.37 3.50
CA PHE A 47 -8.34 0.07 2.10
C PHE A 47 -8.78 -1.39 1.87
N ILE A 48 -8.08 -2.36 2.47
CA ILE A 48 -8.44 -3.78 2.38
C ILE A 48 -9.84 -4.00 2.97
N ASN A 49 -10.18 -3.36 4.09
CA ASN A 49 -11.50 -3.47 4.71
C ASN A 49 -12.60 -2.85 3.85
N ALA A 50 -12.35 -1.68 3.25
CA ALA A 50 -13.28 -1.04 2.31
C ALA A 50 -13.58 -1.95 1.09
N VAL A 51 -12.54 -2.52 0.48
CA VAL A 51 -12.70 -3.47 -0.65
C VAL A 51 -13.40 -4.75 -0.21
N THR A 52 -13.05 -5.30 0.95
CA THR A 52 -13.68 -6.53 1.48
C THR A 52 -15.19 -6.32 1.66
N LYS A 53 -15.58 -5.24 2.35
CA LYS A 53 -16.98 -4.91 2.59
C LYS A 53 -17.75 -4.64 1.29
N ALA A 54 -17.13 -3.96 0.32
CA ALA A 54 -17.73 -3.73 -0.98
C ALA A 54 -17.91 -5.03 -1.79
N ASN A 55 -16.93 -5.94 -1.76
CA ASN A 55 -17.04 -7.27 -2.37
C ASN A 55 -18.12 -8.14 -1.72
N GLU A 56 -18.26 -8.10 -0.39
CA GLU A 56 -19.32 -8.81 0.34
C GLU A 56 -20.71 -8.29 -0.05
N LYS A 57 -20.86 -6.97 -0.23
CA LYS A 57 -22.13 -6.33 -0.57
C LYS A 57 -22.52 -6.46 -2.04
N LEU A 58 -21.57 -6.31 -2.97
CA LEU A 58 -21.81 -6.17 -4.41
C LEU A 58 -21.37 -7.40 -5.21
N GLY A 59 -20.86 -8.43 -4.53
CA GLY A 59 -20.21 -9.59 -5.14
C GLY A 59 -18.80 -9.28 -5.63
N LYS A 60 -17.90 -10.26 -5.50
CA LYS A 60 -16.53 -10.16 -6.01
C LYS A 60 -16.52 -10.26 -7.53
N GLN A 61 -16.03 -9.21 -8.20
CA GLN A 61 -15.89 -9.13 -9.67
C GLN A 61 -14.46 -8.72 -10.06
N ASP A 62 -14.12 -8.80 -11.36
CA ASP A 62 -12.81 -8.37 -11.88
C ASP A 62 -12.70 -6.83 -12.00
N ARG A 63 -12.79 -6.14 -10.86
CA ARG A 63 -12.70 -4.66 -10.78
C ARG A 63 -11.27 -4.14 -10.64
N ARG A 64 -10.33 -5.05 -10.39
CA ARG A 64 -8.88 -4.78 -10.29
C ARG A 64 -8.53 -3.59 -9.37
N PRO A 65 -9.03 -3.53 -8.12
CA PRO A 65 -8.63 -2.48 -7.19
C PRO A 65 -7.10 -2.50 -7.03
N VAL A 66 -6.47 -1.33 -6.99
CA VAL A 66 -5.02 -1.19 -6.95
C VAL A 66 -4.60 -0.50 -5.67
N LEU A 67 -3.69 -1.13 -4.93
CA LEU A 67 -2.96 -0.48 -3.85
C LEU A 67 -1.73 0.22 -4.44
N ILE A 68 -1.63 1.53 -4.27
CA ILE A 68 -0.47 2.33 -4.67
C ILE A 68 0.47 2.49 -3.48
N HIS A 69 1.78 2.31 -3.73
CA HIS A 69 2.92 2.28 -2.81
C HIS A 69 3.02 1.06 -1.89
N GLY A 70 2.05 0.84 -0.99
CA GLY A 70 2.06 -0.28 -0.05
C GLY A 70 3.31 -0.34 0.85
N GLN A 71 3.90 0.81 1.19
CA GLN A 71 5.24 0.91 1.77
C GLN A 71 5.45 0.12 3.05
N THR A 72 4.52 0.14 3.99
CA THR A 72 4.68 -0.52 5.30
C THR A 72 3.78 -1.75 5.46
N MET A 73 3.34 -2.32 4.34
CA MET A 73 2.48 -3.49 4.30
C MET A 73 3.02 -4.62 5.16
N ARG A 74 2.17 -5.25 5.97
CA ARG A 74 2.53 -6.44 6.77
C ARG A 74 2.28 -7.73 6.00
N GLN A 75 2.90 -8.83 6.42
CA GLN A 75 2.70 -10.14 5.79
C GLN A 75 1.23 -10.58 5.79
N ASP A 76 0.49 -10.36 6.88
CA ASP A 76 -0.95 -10.67 6.94
C ASP A 76 -1.77 -9.86 5.93
N GLN A 77 -1.34 -8.64 5.63
CA GLN A 77 -2.01 -7.77 4.65
C GLN A 77 -1.71 -8.21 3.22
N VAL A 78 -0.50 -8.71 2.93
CA VAL A 78 -0.16 -9.32 1.63
C VAL A 78 -1.14 -10.44 1.29
N ASP A 79 -1.38 -11.35 2.25
CA ASP A 79 -2.28 -12.49 2.06
C ASP A 79 -3.72 -12.02 1.82
N ARG A 80 -4.14 -10.95 2.49
CA ARG A 80 -5.47 -10.36 2.32
C ARG A 80 -5.63 -9.60 1.00
N LEU A 81 -4.58 -8.95 0.49
CA LEU A 81 -4.60 -8.39 -0.86
C LEU A 81 -4.87 -9.48 -1.89
N ALA A 82 -4.19 -10.63 -1.77
CA ALA A 82 -4.40 -11.79 -2.64
C ALA A 82 -5.84 -12.30 -2.54
N ALA A 83 -6.35 -12.48 -1.31
CA ALA A 83 -7.71 -12.92 -1.06
C ALA A 83 -8.77 -11.98 -1.65
N GLN A 84 -8.52 -10.67 -1.64
CA GLN A 84 -9.44 -9.66 -2.18
C GLN A 84 -9.22 -9.32 -3.66
N GLY A 85 -8.18 -9.87 -4.30
CA GLY A 85 -7.84 -9.55 -5.69
C GLY A 85 -7.36 -8.11 -5.87
N ILE A 86 -6.76 -7.53 -4.84
CA ILE A 86 -6.16 -6.19 -4.90
C ILE A 86 -4.78 -6.30 -5.52
N PHE A 87 -4.54 -5.52 -6.58
CA PHE A 87 -3.28 -5.49 -7.29
C PHE A 87 -2.32 -4.49 -6.63
N PRO A 88 -1.14 -4.90 -6.16
CA PRO A 88 -0.15 -3.99 -5.61
C PRO A 88 0.70 -3.32 -6.70
N SER A 89 0.70 -1.99 -6.71
CA SER A 89 1.65 -1.15 -7.45
C SER A 89 2.60 -0.52 -6.43
N LEU A 90 3.78 -1.10 -6.27
CA LEU A 90 4.70 -0.83 -5.17
C LEU A 90 5.75 0.23 -5.51
N PHE A 91 6.29 0.86 -4.47
CA PHE A 91 7.38 1.83 -4.60
C PHE A 91 8.61 1.39 -3.81
N PRO A 92 9.41 0.44 -4.33
CA PRO A 92 10.55 -0.10 -3.58
C PRO A 92 11.77 0.81 -3.59
N MET A 93 11.82 1.86 -4.43
CA MET A 93 12.87 2.87 -4.38
C MET A 93 12.94 3.61 -3.02
N HIS A 94 11.95 3.43 -2.15
CA HIS A 94 12.05 3.82 -0.75
C HIS A 94 13.31 3.29 -0.05
N THR A 95 13.74 2.06 -0.37
CA THR A 95 14.93 1.45 0.22
C THR A 95 16.20 2.16 -0.23
N PHE A 96 16.29 2.52 -1.52
CA PHE A 96 17.45 3.19 -2.08
C PHE A 96 17.61 4.63 -1.59
N TYR A 97 16.52 5.43 -1.62
CA TYR A 97 16.61 6.86 -1.29
C TYR A 97 16.50 7.16 0.19
N TRP A 98 15.76 6.35 0.95
CA TRP A 98 15.39 6.67 2.33
C TRP A 98 15.51 5.47 3.29
N GLY A 99 16.15 4.36 2.91
CA GLY A 99 16.25 3.16 3.73
C GLY A 99 16.79 3.43 5.14
N ASP A 100 17.97 4.06 5.22
CA ASP A 100 18.62 4.42 6.49
C ASP A 100 17.73 5.33 7.34
N TRP A 101 17.09 6.33 6.72
CA TRP A 101 16.17 7.22 7.42
C TRP A 101 14.93 6.48 7.97
N HIS A 102 14.42 5.47 7.26
CA HIS A 102 13.34 4.65 7.77
C HIS A 102 13.75 3.82 8.99
N VAL A 103 14.96 3.28 8.98
CA VAL A 103 15.54 2.55 10.13
C VAL A 103 15.73 3.50 11.31
N ASP A 104 16.39 4.63 11.11
CA ASP A 104 16.87 5.47 12.20
C ASP A 104 15.80 6.39 12.81
N SER A 105 14.79 6.79 12.01
CA SER A 105 13.85 7.84 12.39
C SER A 105 12.42 7.33 12.57
N VAL A 106 11.84 6.73 11.53
CA VAL A 106 10.37 6.61 11.45
C VAL A 106 9.81 5.21 11.69
N LEU A 107 10.48 4.14 11.24
CA LEU A 107 9.97 2.78 11.33
C LEU A 107 10.74 1.94 12.35
N GLY A 108 12.07 2.03 12.35
CA GLY A 108 12.91 1.15 13.15
C GLY A 108 12.81 -0.31 12.73
N HIS A 109 13.68 -1.13 13.33
CA HIS A 109 13.53 -2.58 13.26
C HIS A 109 12.35 -3.06 14.13
N PRO A 110 11.61 -4.10 13.70
CA PRO A 110 11.77 -4.85 12.44
C PRO A 110 10.96 -4.27 11.26
N ARG A 111 10.23 -3.16 11.43
CA ARG A 111 9.29 -2.65 10.42
C ARG A 111 9.99 -2.19 9.14
N ALA A 112 11.14 -1.53 9.28
CA ALA A 112 11.95 -1.08 8.15
C ALA A 112 12.49 -2.26 7.30
N ASP A 113 12.72 -3.43 7.91
CA ASP A 113 13.25 -4.62 7.22
C ASP A 113 12.27 -5.22 6.22
N PHE A 114 10.98 -4.88 6.36
CA PHE A 114 9.89 -5.37 5.53
C PHE A 114 9.27 -4.27 4.66
N ILE A 115 9.96 -3.13 4.49
CA ILE A 115 9.46 -2.01 3.70
C ILE A 115 9.36 -2.39 2.21
N SER A 116 8.27 -1.96 1.57
CA SER A 116 7.95 -2.21 0.15
C SER A 116 8.18 -3.70 -0.26
N PRO A 117 7.46 -4.67 0.33
CA PRO A 117 7.86 -6.08 0.35
C PRO A 117 7.57 -6.84 -0.96
N THR A 118 8.28 -6.51 -2.05
CA THR A 118 8.12 -7.13 -3.38
C THR A 118 8.28 -8.65 -3.35
N GLN A 119 9.23 -9.16 -2.55
CA GLN A 119 9.45 -10.59 -2.41
C GLN A 119 8.26 -11.32 -1.76
N ALA A 120 7.66 -10.73 -0.73
CA ALA A 120 6.52 -11.33 -0.04
C ALA A 120 5.29 -11.39 -0.96
N VAL A 121 5.03 -10.30 -1.69
CA VAL A 121 3.98 -10.22 -2.70
C VAL A 121 4.18 -11.30 -3.78
N ARG A 122 5.40 -11.47 -4.28
CA ARG A 122 5.73 -12.53 -5.25
C ARG A 122 5.50 -13.93 -4.67
N LYS A 123 5.92 -14.18 -3.42
CA LYS A 123 5.75 -15.48 -2.74
C LYS A 123 4.27 -15.81 -2.50
N ALA A 124 3.41 -14.82 -2.29
CA ALA A 124 1.97 -14.97 -2.18
C ALA A 124 1.27 -15.24 -3.54
N GLY A 125 2.02 -15.35 -4.64
CA GLY A 125 1.48 -15.63 -5.97
C GLY A 125 0.85 -14.42 -6.66
N LEU A 126 1.01 -13.22 -6.10
CA LEU A 126 0.52 -11.98 -6.70
C LEU A 126 1.46 -11.51 -7.80
N LYS A 127 0.87 -10.94 -8.86
CA LYS A 127 1.57 -10.03 -9.77
C LYS A 127 1.61 -8.65 -9.11
N PHE A 128 2.63 -7.88 -9.42
CA PHE A 128 2.76 -6.50 -8.96
C PHE A 128 3.44 -5.64 -10.02
N SER A 129 3.23 -4.33 -9.95
CA SER A 129 4.02 -3.34 -10.68
C SER A 129 4.90 -2.55 -9.73
N THR A 130 5.93 -1.90 -10.27
CA THR A 130 6.70 -0.90 -9.55
C THR A 130 6.73 0.40 -10.33
N HIS A 131 6.84 1.54 -9.64
CA HIS A 131 6.73 2.86 -10.27
C HIS A 131 7.79 3.83 -9.73
N HIS A 132 7.89 5.00 -10.36
CA HIS A 132 8.79 6.07 -9.94
C HIS A 132 8.12 7.17 -9.11
N ASP A 133 6.79 7.27 -9.14
CA ASP A 133 6.03 8.33 -8.45
C ASP A 133 6.57 9.75 -8.76
N ALA A 134 6.83 10.04 -10.03
CA ALA A 134 7.44 11.32 -10.37
C ALA A 134 6.44 12.46 -10.10
N PRO A 135 6.91 13.61 -9.57
CA PRO A 135 8.31 14.00 -9.43
C PRO A 135 8.96 13.66 -8.06
N VAL A 136 8.35 12.82 -7.21
CA VAL A 136 8.91 12.45 -5.90
C VAL A 136 10.29 11.79 -6.05
N ALA A 137 10.39 10.76 -6.90
CA ALA A 137 11.66 10.36 -7.48
C ALA A 137 11.71 10.74 -8.97
N LEU A 138 12.89 11.14 -9.44
CA LEU A 138 13.06 11.49 -10.84
C LEU A 138 12.83 10.25 -11.74
N PRO A 139 12.21 10.42 -12.92
CA PRO A 139 11.88 9.31 -13.79
C PRO A 139 13.15 8.60 -14.29
N SER A 140 13.34 7.35 -13.84
CA SER A 140 14.42 6.46 -14.27
C SER A 140 13.95 5.01 -14.22
N SER A 141 13.69 4.41 -15.39
CA SER A 141 13.28 3.00 -15.46
C SER A 141 14.35 2.05 -14.95
N PHE A 142 15.63 2.38 -15.13
CA PHE A 142 16.73 1.57 -14.60
C PHE A 142 16.76 1.59 -13.07
N ARG A 143 16.43 2.72 -12.43
CA ARG A 143 16.37 2.77 -10.97
C ARG A 143 15.19 1.99 -10.42
N VAL A 144 14.04 2.02 -11.10
CA VAL A 144 12.87 1.21 -10.73
C VAL A 144 13.24 -0.28 -10.81
N LEU A 145 13.93 -0.71 -11.87
CA LEU A 145 14.37 -2.10 -12.04
C LEU A 145 15.38 -2.52 -10.95
N ASP A 146 16.36 -1.67 -10.67
CA ASP A 146 17.40 -1.90 -9.66
C ASP A 146 16.83 -2.08 -8.24
N ALA A 147 15.76 -1.35 -7.90
CA ALA A 147 15.16 -1.39 -6.58
C ALA A 147 14.11 -2.51 -6.39
N THR A 148 13.67 -3.21 -7.46
CA THR A 148 12.53 -4.14 -7.43
C THR A 148 12.91 -5.58 -7.09
#